data_AF-A0A962Y1H9-F1
#
_entry.id   AF-A0A962Y1H9-F1
#
_cell.length_a   1.000
_cell.length_b   1.000
_cell.length_c   1.000
_cell.angle_alpha   90.00
_cell.angle_beta   90.00
_cell.angle_gamma   90.00
#
_symmetry.space_group_name_H-M   'P 1'
#
loop_
_entity.id
_entity.type
_entity.pdbx_description
1 polymer ?
#
loop_
_entity_poly.entity_id
_entity_poly.type
_entity_poly.pdbx_seq_one_letter_code
_entity_poly.pdbx_strand_id
1 'polypeptide(L)'
;QFFVPNVFSFATEGKDFRYGSVGMPVELWGPWREDESDPDAPAKVGLEVVKEAVNGVLKPSAVLDFLRFFTVYATDKKHRKIKMVARFQQFQGTNLIVQRVLHGKIKQGLIWHFQGSGKSLLMVFTALKLRAMAELTNPTILIVVDRIDLDTQITGTFNASDVPGLVSTDSRKELQTLLSQGARKIIITTIHKFGEAEGVLDDRQNIIAMVDEAHRSQEG
;
A
#
# COMPACT_ATOMS: atom_id res chain seq x y z
N GLN A 1 18.77 9.06 -18.58
CA GLN A 1 19.29 7.94 -17.75
C GLN A 1 18.45 6.71 -18.10
N PHE A 2 19.07 5.62 -18.54
CA PHE A 2 18.34 4.38 -18.87
C PHE A 2 17.60 3.84 -17.65
N PHE A 3 16.41 3.27 -17.87
CA PHE A 3 15.61 2.62 -16.83
C PHE A 3 16.44 1.52 -16.15
N VAL A 4 16.51 1.52 -14.82
CA VAL A 4 17.15 0.42 -14.09
C VAL A 4 16.17 -0.75 -14.01
N PRO A 5 16.40 -1.85 -14.74
CA PRO A 5 15.42 -2.94 -14.86
C PRO A 5 15.31 -3.78 -13.58
N ASN A 6 16.33 -3.76 -12.72
CA ASN A 6 16.33 -4.51 -11.46
C ASN A 6 15.27 -3.97 -10.50
N VAL A 7 14.44 -4.87 -9.97
CA VAL A 7 13.33 -4.53 -9.05
C VAL A 7 13.87 -4.01 -7.72
N PHE A 8 14.70 -4.82 -7.06
CA PHE A 8 15.40 -4.49 -5.82
C PHE A 8 16.78 -5.16 -5.80
N SER A 9 17.64 -4.70 -4.89
CA SER A 9 18.92 -5.32 -4.55
C SER A 9 18.85 -5.84 -3.11
N PHE A 10 19.65 -6.85 -2.79
CA PHE A 10 19.80 -7.37 -1.43
C PHE A 10 21.28 -7.57 -1.09
N ALA A 11 21.58 -7.63 0.21
CA ALA A 11 22.91 -7.89 0.75
C ALA A 11 22.81 -8.70 2.04
N THR A 12 23.80 -9.55 2.29
CA THR A 12 23.91 -10.35 3.51
C THR A 12 25.38 -10.64 3.83
N GLU A 13 25.70 -10.71 5.12
CA GLU A 13 26.98 -11.21 5.65
C GLU A 13 26.86 -12.61 6.29
N GLY A 14 25.74 -13.31 6.07
CA GLY A 14 25.43 -14.60 6.71
C GLY A 14 24.83 -14.49 8.11
N LYS A 15 24.66 -13.27 8.63
CA LYS A 15 23.93 -13.00 9.89
C LYS A 15 22.62 -12.26 9.69
N ASP A 16 22.67 -11.23 8.85
CA ASP A 16 21.51 -10.40 8.52
C ASP A 16 21.25 -10.43 7.02
N PHE A 17 19.99 -10.20 6.65
CA PHE A 17 19.56 -9.97 5.27
C PHE A 17 18.91 -8.59 5.19
N ARG A 18 19.32 -7.77 4.22
CA ARG A 18 18.69 -6.49 3.93
C ARG A 18 18.44 -6.33 2.44
N TYR A 19 17.36 -5.65 2.09
CA TYR A 19 17.03 -5.31 0.72
C TYR A 19 16.51 -3.88 0.58
N GLY A 20 16.63 -3.33 -0.62
CA GLY A 20 16.18 -1.99 -0.95
C GLY A 20 16.04 -1.78 -2.46
N SER A 21 15.42 -0.69 -2.85
CA SER A 21 15.34 -0.33 -4.28
C SER A 21 16.70 0.10 -4.80
N VAL A 22 16.91 -0.04 -6.12
CA VAL A 22 18.18 0.40 -6.72
C VAL A 22 18.32 1.91 -6.62
N GLY A 23 19.47 2.37 -6.12
CA GLY A 23 19.76 3.79 -5.87
C GLY A 23 19.30 4.28 -4.48
N MET A 24 18.65 3.42 -3.68
CA MET A 24 18.36 3.72 -2.29
C MET A 24 19.65 3.66 -1.44
N PRO A 25 19.92 4.67 -0.60
CA PRO A 25 21.00 4.60 0.38
C PRO A 25 20.90 3.34 1.25
N VAL A 26 22.03 2.68 1.49
CA VAL A 26 22.09 1.34 2.11
C VAL A 26 21.54 1.36 3.54
N GLU A 27 21.69 2.48 4.25
CA GLU A 27 21.12 2.73 5.58
C GLU A 27 19.58 2.67 5.62
N LEU A 28 18.91 2.85 4.49
CA LEU A 28 17.46 2.74 4.37
C LEU A 28 16.98 1.34 3.99
N TRP A 29 17.90 0.40 3.72
CA TRP A 29 17.53 -0.97 3.37
C TRP A 29 16.93 -1.69 4.57
N GLY A 30 15.77 -2.30 4.32
CA GLY A 30 14.96 -2.97 5.33
C GLY A 30 15.28 -4.46 5.42
N PRO A 31 15.00 -5.09 6.57
CA PRO A 31 15.09 -6.54 6.70
C PRO A 31 13.84 -7.21 6.08
N TRP A 32 13.96 -8.51 5.79
CA TRP A 32 12.81 -9.40 5.58
C TRP A 32 12.62 -10.24 6.84
N ARG A 33 11.51 -10.07 7.55
CA ARG A 33 11.25 -10.76 8.83
C ARG A 33 9.81 -11.25 8.85
N GLU A 34 9.62 -12.54 8.66
CA GLU A 34 8.29 -13.14 8.80
C GLU A 34 7.88 -13.13 10.27
N ASP A 35 6.63 -12.80 10.55
CA ASP A 35 6.11 -12.86 11.92
C ASP A 35 6.14 -14.31 12.40
N GLU A 36 6.71 -14.55 13.57
CA GLU A 36 6.63 -15.86 14.20
C GLU A 36 5.20 -16.10 14.70
N SER A 37 4.66 -17.27 14.37
CA SER A 37 3.32 -17.68 14.84
C SER A 37 3.28 -17.98 16.33
N ASP A 38 4.44 -18.23 16.93
CA ASP A 38 4.62 -18.53 18.35
C ASP A 38 5.40 -17.38 19.02
N PRO A 39 4.79 -16.62 19.94
CA PRO A 39 5.46 -15.53 20.65
C PRO A 39 6.60 -16.00 21.56
N ASP A 40 6.59 -17.27 21.97
CA ASP A 40 7.56 -17.85 22.90
C ASP A 40 8.71 -18.58 22.17
N ALA A 41 8.67 -18.64 20.84
CA ALA A 41 9.73 -19.24 20.06
C ALA A 41 11.04 -18.45 20.19
N PRO A 42 12.19 -19.16 20.26
CA PRO A 42 13.48 -18.50 20.38
C PRO A 42 13.76 -17.67 19.12
N ALA A 43 14.19 -16.42 19.33
CA ALA A 43 14.52 -15.53 18.23
C ALA A 43 15.50 -16.20 17.26
N LYS A 44 15.10 -16.33 16.00
CA LYS A 44 15.97 -16.83 14.94
C LYS A 44 17.16 -15.89 14.78
N VAL A 45 18.35 -16.47 14.64
CA VAL A 45 19.61 -15.73 14.48
C VAL A 45 20.47 -16.34 13.40
N GLY A 46 21.33 -15.52 12.80
CA GLY A 46 22.35 -16.02 11.88
C GLY A 46 21.79 -16.51 10.55
N LEU A 47 22.31 -17.65 10.08
CA LEU A 47 21.98 -18.22 8.77
C LEU A 47 20.51 -18.61 8.61
N GLU A 48 19.80 -18.89 9.71
CA GLU A 48 18.39 -19.24 9.66
C GLU A 48 17.53 -18.07 9.18
N VAL A 49 17.75 -16.87 9.74
CA VAL A 49 17.09 -15.63 9.31
C VAL A 49 17.38 -15.32 7.84
N VAL A 50 18.63 -15.50 7.41
CA VAL A 50 19.01 -15.29 6.01
C VAL A 50 18.31 -16.28 5.09
N LYS A 51 18.24 -17.56 5.49
CA LYS A 51 17.55 -18.60 4.71
C LYS A 51 16.06 -18.31 4.58
N GLU A 52 15.41 -17.86 5.64
CA GLU A 52 14.01 -17.43 5.59
C GLU A 52 13.81 -16.23 4.70
N ALA A 53 14.65 -15.21 4.81
CA ALA A 53 14.60 -14.04 3.94
C ALA A 53 14.75 -14.40 2.46
N VAL A 54 15.75 -15.23 2.12
CA VAL A 54 15.96 -15.75 0.76
C VAL A 54 14.74 -16.52 0.28
N ASN A 55 14.23 -17.43 1.11
CA ASN A 55 13.03 -18.20 0.79
C ASN A 55 11.77 -17.34 0.82
N GLY A 56 11.76 -16.13 1.35
CA GLY A 56 10.61 -15.24 1.31
C GLY A 56 10.64 -14.38 0.06
N VAL A 57 11.61 -13.45 0.02
CA VAL A 57 11.64 -12.36 -0.97
C VAL A 57 12.22 -12.77 -2.32
N LEU A 58 13.09 -13.80 -2.38
CA LEU A 58 13.75 -14.23 -3.62
C LEU A 58 13.04 -15.38 -4.34
N LYS A 59 11.90 -15.86 -3.82
CA LYS A 59 11.03 -16.78 -4.56
C LYS A 59 10.55 -16.11 -5.85
N PRO A 60 10.50 -16.80 -7.00
CA PRO A 60 10.05 -16.22 -8.27
C PRO A 60 8.68 -15.54 -8.18
N SER A 61 7.73 -16.13 -7.44
CA SER A 61 6.41 -15.54 -7.20
C SER A 61 6.49 -14.22 -6.45
N ALA A 62 7.30 -14.14 -5.38
CA ALA A 62 7.49 -12.92 -4.61
C ALA A 62 8.15 -11.83 -5.48
N VAL A 63 9.20 -12.15 -6.23
CA VAL A 63 9.88 -11.19 -7.12
C VAL A 63 8.92 -10.65 -8.18
N LEU A 64 8.09 -11.50 -8.78
CA LEU A 64 7.07 -11.08 -9.76
C LEU A 64 5.97 -10.24 -9.11
N ASP A 65 5.58 -10.55 -7.88
CA ASP A 65 4.63 -9.76 -7.10
C ASP A 65 5.21 -8.37 -6.80
N PHE A 66 6.50 -8.32 -6.44
CA PHE A 66 7.22 -7.07 -6.24
C PHE A 66 7.28 -6.21 -7.50
N LEU A 67 7.60 -6.83 -8.63
CA LEU A 67 7.63 -6.17 -9.93
C LEU A 67 6.27 -5.58 -10.30
N ARG A 68 5.19 -6.33 -10.05
CA ARG A 68 3.83 -5.94 -10.49
C ARG A 68 3.17 -4.93 -9.56
N PHE A 69 3.26 -5.12 -8.25
CA PHE A 69 2.40 -4.41 -7.30
C PHE A 69 3.14 -3.71 -6.17
N PHE A 70 4.39 -4.11 -5.87
CA PHE A 70 5.15 -3.55 -4.74
C PHE A 70 6.33 -2.69 -5.14
N THR A 71 6.30 -2.13 -6.36
CA THR A 71 7.25 -1.16 -6.85
C THR A 71 6.51 0.06 -7.36
N VAL A 72 6.81 1.23 -6.80
CA VAL A 72 6.26 2.52 -7.23
C VAL A 72 7.38 3.51 -7.46
N TYR A 73 7.10 4.55 -8.25
CA TYR A 73 8.03 5.62 -8.51
C TYR A 73 7.50 6.90 -7.89
N ALA A 74 8.35 7.56 -7.11
CA ALA A 74 8.10 8.88 -6.58
C ALA A 74 8.95 9.91 -7.32
N THR A 75 8.51 11.16 -7.36
CA THR A 75 9.32 12.26 -7.89
C THR A 75 9.68 13.21 -6.76
N ASP A 76 10.97 13.46 -6.54
CA ASP A 76 11.40 14.40 -5.51
C ASP A 76 11.27 15.87 -5.93
N LYS A 77 11.52 16.79 -4.98
CA LYS A 77 11.49 18.25 -5.22
C LYS A 77 12.47 18.73 -6.30
N LYS A 78 13.44 17.91 -6.70
CA LYS A 78 14.43 18.19 -7.76
C LYS A 78 14.07 17.49 -9.07
N HIS A 79 12.83 17.02 -9.23
CA HIS A 79 12.33 16.26 -10.37
C HIS A 79 13.09 14.96 -10.65
N ARG A 80 13.71 14.35 -9.64
CA ARG A 80 14.37 13.05 -9.77
C ARG A 80 13.37 11.95 -9.47
N LYS A 81 13.28 10.95 -10.36
CA LYS A 81 12.50 9.74 -10.11
C LYS A 81 13.23 8.83 -9.13
N ILE A 82 12.56 8.48 -8.05
CA ILE A 82 13.02 7.58 -7.00
C ILE A 82 12.17 6.32 -7.07
N LYS A 83 12.81 5.17 -7.24
CA LYS A 83 12.14 3.87 -7.12
C LYS A 83 11.95 3.55 -5.64
N MET A 84 10.74 3.18 -5.25
CA MET A 84 10.42 2.69 -3.92
C MET A 84 9.87 1.27 -4.03
N VAL A 85 10.34 0.39 -3.15
CA VAL A 85 9.83 -0.99 -3.04
C VAL A 85 9.22 -1.19 -1.65
N ALA A 86 8.22 -2.08 -1.55
CA ALA A 86 7.58 -2.36 -0.27
C ALA A 86 8.56 -2.94 0.75
N ARG A 87 8.41 -2.52 2.01
CA ARG A 87 8.97 -3.21 3.18
C ARG A 87 8.18 -4.48 3.45
N PHE A 88 8.78 -5.42 4.20
CA PHE A 88 8.16 -6.71 4.51
C PHE A 88 6.71 -6.57 5.03
N GLN A 89 6.50 -5.73 6.05
CA GLN A 89 5.17 -5.54 6.65
C GLN A 89 4.16 -4.95 5.67
N GLN A 90 4.61 -4.14 4.71
CA GLN A 90 3.74 -3.59 3.66
C GLN A 90 3.34 -4.66 2.64
N PHE A 91 4.30 -5.53 2.27
CA PHE A 91 4.08 -6.69 1.41
C PHE A 91 3.09 -7.67 2.04
N GLN A 92 3.38 -8.09 3.28
CA GLN A 92 2.56 -9.04 4.02
C GLN A 92 1.17 -8.47 4.31
N GLY A 93 1.09 -7.24 4.84
CA GLY A 93 -0.18 -6.57 5.14
C GLY A 93 -1.08 -6.43 3.91
N THR A 94 -0.53 -5.99 2.77
CA THR A 94 -1.27 -5.91 1.51
C THR A 94 -1.82 -7.28 1.09
N ASN A 95 -1.00 -8.32 1.16
CA ASN A 95 -1.42 -9.67 0.78
C ASN A 95 -2.54 -10.21 1.68
N LEU A 96 -2.47 -9.95 2.99
CA LEU A 96 -3.51 -10.32 3.94
C LEU A 96 -4.83 -9.56 3.69
N ILE A 97 -4.77 -8.27 3.35
CA ILE A 97 -5.96 -7.50 2.98
C ILE A 97 -6.59 -8.07 1.72
N VAL A 98 -5.81 -8.27 0.65
CA VAL A 98 -6.30 -8.80 -0.63
C VAL A 98 -6.96 -10.17 -0.43
N GLN A 99 -6.31 -11.07 0.32
CA GLN A 99 -6.88 -12.37 0.65
C GLN A 99 -8.21 -12.25 1.40
N ARG A 100 -8.29 -11.36 2.40
CA ARG A 100 -9.54 -11.13 3.15
C ARG A 100 -10.66 -10.58 2.28
N VAL A 101 -10.35 -9.61 1.41
CA VAL A 101 -11.32 -9.03 0.48
C VAL A 101 -11.84 -10.09 -0.51
N LEU A 102 -10.95 -10.88 -1.10
CA LEU A 102 -11.32 -11.95 -2.03
C LEU A 102 -12.14 -13.06 -1.34
N HIS A 103 -11.85 -13.34 -0.07
CA HIS A 103 -12.61 -14.32 0.72
C HIS A 103 -14.04 -13.85 1.02
N GLY A 104 -14.26 -12.54 1.17
CA GLY A 104 -15.59 -11.92 1.23
C GLY A 104 -16.43 -12.19 2.49
N LYS A 105 -16.03 -13.09 3.39
CA LYS A 105 -16.81 -13.41 4.62
C LYS A 105 -16.76 -12.30 5.67
N ILE A 106 -15.57 -11.78 5.95
CA ILE A 106 -15.37 -10.68 6.92
C ILE A 106 -15.02 -9.44 6.12
N LYS A 107 -15.94 -8.48 6.09
CA LYS A 107 -15.84 -7.25 5.27
C LYS A 107 -15.15 -6.07 5.98
N GLN A 108 -14.63 -6.30 7.18
CA GLN A 108 -13.98 -5.29 8.01
C GLN A 108 -12.63 -5.82 8.52
N GLY A 109 -11.70 -4.92 8.81
CA GLY A 109 -10.39 -5.27 9.34
C GLY A 109 -9.69 -4.04 9.90
N LEU A 110 -8.77 -4.28 10.84
CA LEU A 110 -7.94 -3.26 11.45
C LEU A 110 -6.48 -3.64 11.26
N ILE A 111 -5.67 -2.68 10.82
CA ILE A 111 -4.21 -2.81 10.76
C ILE A 111 -3.62 -1.86 11.79
N TRP A 112 -2.89 -2.43 12.75
CA TRP A 112 -2.21 -1.65 13.78
C TRP A 112 -0.74 -1.44 13.40
N HIS A 113 -0.37 -0.19 13.11
CA HIS A 113 0.96 0.19 12.68
C HIS A 113 1.46 1.39 13.49
N PHE A 114 2.77 1.47 13.71
CA PHE A 114 3.40 2.67 14.26
C PHE A 114 3.42 3.82 13.24
N GLN A 115 3.38 5.06 13.74
CA GLN A 115 3.58 6.24 12.90
C GLN A 115 4.94 6.19 12.20
N GLY A 116 5.00 6.60 10.92
CA GLY A 116 6.23 6.53 10.12
C GLY A 116 6.59 5.13 9.58
N SER A 117 5.77 4.10 9.83
CA SER A 117 5.97 2.75 9.28
C SER A 117 5.73 2.64 7.76
N GLY A 118 5.11 3.67 7.16
CA GLY A 118 4.76 3.72 5.74
C GLY A 118 3.35 3.20 5.43
N LYS A 119 2.35 3.57 6.24
CA LYS A 119 0.92 3.22 6.05
C LYS A 119 0.38 3.68 4.68
N SER A 120 0.71 4.90 4.29
CA SER A 120 0.40 5.48 2.97
C SER A 120 0.82 4.58 1.80
N LEU A 121 2.05 4.09 1.82
CA LEU A 121 2.56 3.15 0.81
C LEU A 121 1.81 1.82 0.81
N LEU A 122 1.51 1.27 2.00
CA LEU A 122 0.70 0.06 2.12
C LEU A 122 -0.66 0.23 1.45
N MET A 123 -1.34 1.36 1.67
CA MET A 123 -2.63 1.65 1.05
C MET A 123 -2.53 1.73 -0.48
N VAL A 124 -1.47 2.36 -1.01
CA VAL A 124 -1.23 2.44 -2.47
C VAL A 124 -0.97 1.04 -3.06
N PHE A 125 -0.09 0.24 -2.48
CA PHE A 125 0.17 -1.13 -2.94
C PHE A 125 -1.09 -1.99 -2.89
N THR A 126 -1.87 -1.84 -1.82
CA THR A 126 -3.15 -2.54 -1.65
C THR A 126 -4.16 -2.13 -2.72
N ALA A 127 -4.31 -0.83 -2.99
CA ALA A 127 -5.20 -0.33 -4.03
C ALA A 127 -4.82 -0.84 -5.42
N LEU A 128 -3.52 -0.80 -5.76
CA LEU A 128 -2.99 -1.32 -7.03
C LEU A 128 -3.28 -2.81 -7.18
N LYS A 129 -3.00 -3.60 -6.14
CA LYS A 129 -3.18 -5.06 -6.19
C LYS A 129 -4.66 -5.44 -6.27
N LEU A 130 -5.52 -4.84 -5.44
CA LEU A 130 -6.97 -5.10 -5.48
C LEU A 130 -7.58 -4.79 -6.84
N ARG A 131 -7.19 -3.68 -7.48
CA ARG A 131 -7.70 -3.34 -8.82
C ARG A 131 -7.28 -4.31 -9.91
N ALA A 132 -6.17 -5.01 -9.72
CA ALA A 132 -5.68 -6.02 -10.65
C ALA A 132 -6.32 -7.41 -10.44
N MET A 133 -7.11 -7.61 -9.37
CA MET A 133 -7.81 -8.87 -9.14
C MET A 133 -9.07 -8.94 -10.01
N ALA A 134 -9.14 -9.93 -10.90
CA ALA A 134 -10.24 -10.09 -11.83
C ALA A 134 -11.56 -10.39 -11.10
N GLU A 135 -11.48 -11.10 -9.98
CA GLU A 135 -12.58 -11.48 -9.10
C GLU A 135 -13.34 -10.27 -8.55
N LEU A 136 -12.69 -9.10 -8.45
CA LEU A 136 -13.28 -7.88 -7.92
C LEU A 136 -13.95 -7.00 -8.98
N THR A 137 -13.92 -7.42 -10.25
CA THR A 137 -14.62 -6.76 -11.38
C THR A 137 -14.33 -5.25 -11.45
N ASN A 138 -13.03 -4.89 -11.46
CA ASN A 138 -12.52 -3.51 -11.45
C ASN A 138 -13.14 -2.67 -10.30
N PRO A 139 -12.75 -2.93 -9.04
CA PRO A 139 -13.34 -2.28 -7.87
C PRO A 139 -13.04 -0.78 -7.82
N THR A 140 -13.89 -0.03 -7.13
CA THR A 140 -13.59 1.34 -6.70
C THR A 140 -12.85 1.26 -5.38
N ILE A 141 -11.67 1.87 -5.30
CA ILE A 141 -10.87 1.90 -4.06
C ILE A 141 -10.93 3.30 -3.48
N LEU A 142 -11.40 3.42 -2.24
CA LEU A 142 -11.42 4.66 -1.48
C LEU A 142 -10.26 4.66 -0.49
N ILE A 143 -9.41 5.68 -0.56
CA ILE A 143 -8.40 5.98 0.45
C ILE A 143 -8.88 7.22 1.18
N VAL A 144 -9.36 7.04 2.39
CA VAL A 144 -9.92 8.12 3.22
C VAL A 144 -8.87 8.52 4.25
N VAL A 145 -8.47 9.79 4.23
CA VAL A 145 -7.49 10.34 5.16
C VAL A 145 -8.11 11.44 6.02
N ASP A 146 -7.70 11.56 7.27
CA ASP A 146 -8.22 12.61 8.18
C ASP A 146 -7.68 13.99 7.80
N ARG A 147 -6.40 14.09 7.42
CA ARG A 147 -5.69 15.37 7.17
C ARG A 147 -5.36 15.61 5.70
N ILE A 148 -5.50 16.88 5.28
CA ILE A 148 -5.04 17.41 3.97
C ILE A 148 -3.52 17.17 3.78
N ASP A 149 -2.74 17.22 4.86
CA ASP A 149 -1.29 17.04 4.78
C ASP A 149 -0.91 15.59 4.38
N LEU A 150 -1.72 14.61 4.76
CA LEU A 150 -1.48 13.22 4.40
C LEU A 150 -1.88 12.93 2.95
N ASP A 151 -2.96 13.56 2.47
CA ASP A 151 -3.27 13.64 1.04
C ASP A 151 -2.08 14.26 0.29
N THR A 152 -1.50 15.35 0.80
CA THR A 152 -0.32 15.99 0.20
C THR A 152 0.92 15.09 0.24
N GLN A 153 1.08 14.22 1.24
CA GLN A 153 2.18 13.24 1.25
C GLN A 153 1.94 12.10 0.26
N ILE A 154 0.73 11.54 0.18
CA ILE A 154 0.42 10.46 -0.77
C ILE A 154 0.50 11.02 -2.19
N THR A 155 -0.20 12.11 -2.48
CA THR A 155 -0.29 12.74 -3.80
C THR A 155 1.01 13.47 -4.20
N GLY A 156 1.74 14.03 -3.24
CA GLY A 156 3.05 14.64 -3.48
C GLY A 156 4.20 13.64 -3.61
N THR A 157 4.08 12.44 -3.01
CA THR A 157 5.02 11.34 -3.23
C THR A 157 4.68 10.57 -4.50
N PHE A 158 3.39 10.42 -4.81
CA PHE A 158 2.89 9.68 -5.96
C PHE A 158 2.10 10.63 -6.87
N ASN A 159 2.73 11.09 -7.96
CA ASN A 159 1.99 11.81 -8.97
C ASN A 159 0.90 10.89 -9.54
N ALA A 160 -0.25 11.44 -9.92
CA ALA A 160 -1.31 10.69 -10.61
C ALA A 160 -0.81 9.98 -11.89
N SER A 161 0.31 10.45 -12.48
CA SER A 161 0.99 9.80 -13.59
C SER A 161 1.70 8.50 -13.22
N ASP A 162 2.11 8.34 -11.95
CA ASP A 162 2.90 7.20 -11.49
C ASP A 162 2.02 6.07 -10.91
N VAL A 163 0.73 6.35 -10.61
CA VAL A 163 -0.25 5.35 -10.11
C VAL A 163 -1.50 5.34 -10.99
N PRO A 164 -1.72 4.29 -11.81
CA PRO A 164 -2.82 4.25 -12.77
C PRO A 164 -4.21 4.40 -12.13
N GLY A 165 -4.98 5.39 -12.61
CA GLY A 165 -6.35 5.63 -12.16
C GLY A 165 -6.47 6.20 -10.75
N LEU A 166 -5.38 6.75 -10.20
CA LEU A 166 -5.41 7.56 -8.99
C LEU A 166 -6.01 8.94 -9.28
N VAL A 167 -6.98 9.34 -8.46
CA VAL A 167 -7.53 10.70 -8.45
C VAL A 167 -7.64 11.18 -7.01
N SER A 168 -7.31 12.43 -6.77
CA SER A 168 -7.74 13.13 -5.54
C SER A 168 -8.98 13.95 -5.86
N THR A 169 -9.83 14.16 -4.87
CA THR A 169 -11.02 15.01 -5.01
C THR A 169 -10.83 16.29 -4.25
N ASP A 170 -11.07 17.46 -4.86
CA ASP A 170 -10.88 18.74 -4.19
C ASP A 170 -12.16 19.25 -3.51
N SER A 171 -13.31 18.63 -3.80
CA SER A 171 -14.61 19.04 -3.26
C SER A 171 -15.55 17.86 -2.97
N ARG A 172 -16.55 18.12 -2.11
CA ARG A 172 -17.67 17.21 -1.83
C ARG A 172 -18.41 16.82 -3.10
N LYS A 173 -18.73 17.81 -3.94
CA LYS A 173 -19.46 17.63 -5.20
C LYS A 173 -18.73 16.69 -6.15
N GLU A 174 -17.41 16.83 -6.25
CA GLU A 174 -16.60 15.95 -7.11
C GLU A 174 -16.59 14.52 -6.60
N LEU A 175 -16.42 14.31 -5.29
CA LEU A 175 -16.49 12.98 -4.67
C LEU A 175 -17.85 12.33 -4.92
N GLN A 176 -18.95 13.04 -4.66
CA GLN A 176 -20.30 12.54 -4.91
C GLN A 176 -20.50 12.20 -6.39
N THR A 177 -20.03 13.06 -7.31
CA THR A 177 -20.12 12.81 -8.75
C THR A 177 -19.40 11.53 -9.15
N LEU A 178 -18.16 11.32 -8.68
CA LEU A 178 -17.39 10.12 -8.99
C LEU A 178 -18.07 8.85 -8.46
N LEU A 179 -18.64 8.90 -7.25
CA LEU A 179 -19.32 7.76 -6.65
C LEU A 179 -20.65 7.46 -7.35
N SER A 180 -21.49 8.46 -7.58
CA SER A 180 -22.77 8.30 -8.25
C SER A 180 -22.66 7.87 -9.72
N GLN A 181 -21.54 8.19 -10.39
CA GLN A 181 -21.23 7.69 -11.73
C GLN A 181 -20.57 6.30 -11.73
N GLY A 182 -20.36 5.71 -10.55
CA GLY A 182 -19.73 4.41 -10.41
C GLY A 182 -18.27 4.39 -10.89
N ALA A 183 -17.51 5.46 -10.69
CA ALA A 183 -16.15 5.59 -11.19
C ALA A 183 -15.23 4.46 -10.68
N ARG A 184 -14.60 3.71 -11.59
CA ARG A 184 -13.69 2.60 -11.28
C ARG A 184 -12.23 3.08 -11.09
N LYS A 185 -12.03 3.90 -10.06
CA LYS A 185 -10.77 4.60 -9.77
C LYS A 185 -10.24 4.28 -8.37
N ILE A 186 -8.98 4.65 -8.12
CA ILE A 186 -8.45 4.83 -6.77
C ILE A 186 -8.71 6.28 -6.41
N ILE A 187 -9.60 6.53 -5.44
CA ILE A 187 -10.02 7.88 -5.06
C ILE A 187 -9.41 8.17 -3.69
N ILE A 188 -8.52 9.15 -3.64
CA ILE A 188 -8.05 9.73 -2.38
C ILE A 188 -9.01 10.84 -2.00
N THR A 189 -9.46 10.83 -0.75
CA THR A 189 -10.36 11.85 -0.24
C THR A 189 -10.21 12.02 1.27
N THR A 190 -10.81 13.08 1.81
CA THR A 190 -10.82 13.34 3.25
C THR A 190 -12.17 13.04 3.86
N ILE A 191 -12.21 12.69 5.15
CA ILE A 191 -13.47 12.35 5.83
C ILE A 191 -14.50 13.48 5.76
N HIS A 192 -14.05 14.74 5.86
CA HIS A 192 -14.91 15.93 5.79
C HIS A 192 -15.61 16.12 4.43
N LYS A 193 -15.13 15.46 3.36
CA LYS A 193 -15.74 15.51 2.03
C LYS A 193 -16.99 14.61 1.91
N PHE A 194 -17.24 13.75 2.91
CA PHE A 194 -18.47 12.96 3.01
C PHE A 194 -19.60 13.67 3.78
N GLY A 195 -19.33 14.80 4.44
CA GLY A 195 -20.37 15.57 5.13
C GLY A 195 -21.47 16.04 4.17
N GLU A 196 -22.73 16.00 4.62
CA GLU A 196 -23.93 16.42 3.86
C GLU A 196 -24.26 15.55 2.62
N ALA A 197 -23.65 14.37 2.46
CA ALA A 197 -24.11 13.41 1.46
C ALA A 197 -25.48 12.84 1.87
N GLU A 198 -26.54 13.18 1.13
CA GLU A 198 -27.87 12.61 1.35
C GLU A 198 -28.00 11.26 0.64
N GLY A 199 -28.39 10.22 1.41
CA GLY A 199 -28.67 8.89 0.87
C GLY A 199 -27.44 8.05 0.53
N VAL A 200 -27.67 7.01 -0.27
CA VAL A 200 -26.61 6.08 -0.71
C VAL A 200 -25.98 6.64 -1.99
N LEU A 201 -24.69 6.99 -1.93
CA LEU A 201 -23.96 7.52 -3.09
C LEU A 201 -23.69 6.46 -4.16
N ASP A 202 -23.48 5.22 -3.73
CA ASP A 202 -23.17 4.06 -4.57
C ASP A 202 -23.40 2.76 -3.75
N ASP A 203 -24.28 1.88 -4.20
CA ASP A 203 -24.70 0.65 -3.50
C ASP A 203 -23.95 -0.62 -3.96
N ARG A 204 -22.97 -0.47 -4.87
CA ARG A 204 -22.18 -1.58 -5.39
C ARG A 204 -21.36 -2.26 -4.30
N GLN A 205 -21.28 -3.59 -4.38
CA GLN A 205 -20.56 -4.41 -3.40
C GLN A 205 -19.03 -4.44 -3.60
N ASN A 206 -18.52 -3.88 -4.71
CA ASN A 206 -17.09 -3.86 -5.03
C ASN A 206 -16.44 -2.48 -4.83
N ILE A 207 -16.87 -1.80 -3.76
CA ILE A 207 -16.25 -0.59 -3.23
C ILE A 207 -15.47 -0.98 -1.98
N ILE A 208 -14.18 -0.68 -1.96
CA ILE A 208 -13.29 -1.05 -0.85
C ILE A 208 -12.71 0.23 -0.28
N ALA A 209 -12.98 0.49 0.99
CA ALA A 209 -12.48 1.66 1.70
C ALA A 209 -11.32 1.29 2.64
N MET A 210 -10.24 2.06 2.55
CA MET A 210 -9.11 2.06 3.48
C MET A 210 -9.08 3.43 4.15
N VAL A 211 -9.16 3.46 5.47
CA VAL A 211 -9.23 4.69 6.26
C VAL A 211 -7.96 4.80 7.09
N ASP A 212 -7.21 5.90 6.96
CA ASP A 212 -6.09 6.20 7.86
C ASP A 212 -6.57 6.98 9.08
N GLU A 213 -5.95 6.70 10.23
CA GLU A 213 -6.25 7.30 11.53
C GLU A 213 -7.75 7.26 11.88
N ALA A 214 -8.30 6.04 11.97
CA ALA A 214 -9.65 5.79 12.47
C ALA A 214 -9.76 6.07 13.99
N HIS A 215 -9.51 7.31 14.39
CA HIS A 215 -9.70 7.78 15.75
C HIS A 215 -11.15 8.25 15.96
N ARG A 216 -11.71 7.85 17.11
CA ARG A 216 -13.11 8.05 17.54
C ARG A 216 -13.59 9.52 17.62
N SER A 217 -12.77 10.52 17.30
CA SER A 217 -13.14 11.93 17.50
C SER A 217 -14.13 12.49 16.47
N GLN A 218 -14.62 11.68 15.53
CA GLN A 218 -15.48 12.12 14.43
C GLN A 218 -16.79 11.31 14.30
N GLU A 219 -17.14 10.48 15.29
CA GLU A 219 -18.50 9.90 15.41
C GLU A 219 -19.47 10.88 16.07
N GLY A 220 -19.57 12.09 15.51
CA GLY A 220 -20.50 13.14 15.93
C GLY A 220 -21.34 13.62 14.77
#